data_AF-A0A231VQ30-F1
#
_entry.id   AF-A0A231VQ30-F1
#
_cell.length_a   1.000
_cell.length_b   1.000
_cell.length_c   1.000
_cell.angle_alpha   90.00
_cell.angle_beta   90.00
_cell.angle_gamma   90.00
#
_symmetry.space_group_name_H-M   'P 1'
#
loop_
_entity.id
_entity.type
_entity.pdbx_description
1 polymer ?
#
loop_
_entity_poly.entity_id
_entity_poly.type
_entity_poly.pdbx_seq_one_letter_code
_entity_poly.pdbx_strand_id
1 'polypeptide(L)'
;VFVTTKKDFVKARRKQFVSRIITGDYDAIVIGDSQFEKIPVSKERQMNYIEDKLNELREIKTNSENKYTVKEAEQSISGLEKQLEELQRFNRDSFIDFENLGIDFLFVDEAHHFKNIRPITGLGNVAGITNTTSKKNVDMEMKVRQIQEEHDFKNIVFATGTPVSNSISELYTMMNYIQPDILKRYQVDYFDSWVGAFGEIQNSMELAPTGDKYQPKKRFKKFVNLPELMKIYKETADIQTQDMLDLPVPEAHIIPIESELTENQKLYLEELVMRSD
;
A
#
# COMPACT_ATOMS: atom_id res chain seq x y z
N VAL A 1 -22.49 19.38 3.62
CA VAL A 1 -21.05 19.16 3.32
C VAL A 1 -20.16 20.10 4.12
N PHE A 2 -19.19 19.57 4.86
CA PHE A 2 -18.19 20.32 5.66
C PHE A 2 -16.79 20.18 5.06
N VAL A 3 -16.15 21.29 4.66
CA VAL A 3 -14.80 21.27 4.05
C VAL A 3 -13.78 21.76 5.06
N THR A 4 -12.72 20.99 5.28
CA THR A 4 -11.72 21.30 6.27
C THR A 4 -10.62 22.22 5.75
N THR A 5 -9.97 22.95 6.65
CA THR A 5 -8.78 23.75 6.34
C THR A 5 -7.60 23.34 7.21
N LYS A 6 -6.37 23.70 6.78
CA LYS A 6 -5.16 23.46 7.58
C LYS A 6 -5.24 24.06 9.00
N LYS A 7 -6.01 25.14 9.18
CA LYS A 7 -6.17 25.84 10.47
C LYS A 7 -6.97 25.01 11.48
N ASP A 8 -7.83 24.10 11.02
CA ASP A 8 -8.66 23.26 11.88
C ASP A 8 -7.86 22.15 12.58
N PHE A 9 -6.71 21.77 12.00
CA PHE A 9 -5.85 20.69 12.49
C PHE A 9 -4.66 21.15 13.33
N VAL A 10 -4.62 22.43 13.70
CA VAL A 10 -3.68 22.94 14.71
C VAL A 10 -4.02 22.29 16.06
N LYS A 11 -3.01 21.90 16.85
CA LYS A 11 -3.19 21.12 18.10
C LYS A 11 -4.25 21.72 19.04
N ALA A 12 -4.31 23.04 19.14
CA ALA A 12 -5.30 23.75 19.96
C ALA A 12 -6.75 23.65 19.45
N ARG A 13 -6.96 23.47 18.14
CA ARG A 13 -8.29 23.46 17.49
C ARG A 13 -8.78 22.08 17.10
N ARG A 14 -7.92 21.06 17.12
CA ARG A 14 -8.28 19.68 16.76
C ARG A 14 -9.48 19.16 17.53
N LYS A 15 -9.54 19.43 18.85
CA LYS A 15 -10.69 19.02 19.68
C LYS A 15 -12.00 19.64 19.18
N GLN A 16 -11.99 20.95 18.95
CA GLN A 16 -13.14 21.68 18.43
C GLN A 16 -13.55 21.21 17.03
N PHE A 17 -12.58 20.92 16.18
CA PHE A 17 -12.81 20.38 14.84
C PHE A 17 -13.52 19.03 14.89
N VAL A 18 -13.03 18.09 15.70
CA VAL A 18 -13.64 16.77 15.80
C VAL A 18 -15.02 16.85 16.47
N SER A 19 -15.18 17.68 17.49
CA SER A 19 -16.51 17.92 18.08
C SER A 19 -17.49 18.45 17.04
N ARG A 20 -17.07 19.33 16.12
CA ARG A 20 -17.93 19.82 15.03
C ARG A 20 -18.39 18.71 14.11
N ILE A 21 -17.53 17.74 13.80
CA ILE A 21 -17.90 16.56 13.00
C ILE A 21 -19.00 15.78 13.72
N ILE A 22 -18.80 15.44 15.00
CA ILE A 22 -19.74 14.60 15.76
C ILE A 22 -21.07 15.29 16.02
N THR A 23 -21.05 16.59 16.35
CA THR A 23 -22.29 17.33 16.68
C THR A 23 -23.00 17.88 15.45
N GLY A 24 -22.34 17.87 14.30
CA GLY A 24 -22.87 18.43 13.06
C GLY A 24 -23.65 17.39 12.28
N ASP A 25 -24.80 17.79 11.74
CA ASP A 25 -25.57 16.98 10.80
C ASP A 25 -25.07 17.29 9.38
N TYR A 26 -24.02 16.59 8.95
CA TYR A 26 -23.40 16.78 7.63
C TYR A 26 -23.57 15.55 6.75
N ASP A 27 -23.96 15.77 5.49
CA ASP A 27 -24.02 14.67 4.51
C ASP A 27 -22.64 14.17 4.07
N ALA A 28 -21.60 15.00 4.19
CA ALA A 28 -20.24 14.66 3.79
C ALA A 28 -19.20 15.60 4.44
N ILE A 29 -17.99 15.08 4.66
CA ILE A 29 -16.84 15.83 5.16
C ILE A 29 -15.68 15.68 4.18
N VAL A 30 -15.12 16.80 3.71
CA VAL A 30 -13.98 16.81 2.78
C VAL A 30 -12.72 17.17 3.55
N ILE A 31 -11.78 16.22 3.64
CA ILE A 31 -10.56 16.33 4.42
C ILE A 31 -9.33 16.07 3.54
N GLY A 32 -8.26 16.85 3.73
CA GLY A 32 -7.00 16.57 3.04
C GLY A 32 -6.22 15.43 3.69
N ASP A 33 -5.52 14.61 2.91
CA ASP A 33 -4.75 13.44 3.34
C ASP A 33 -3.93 13.64 4.63
N SER A 34 -3.05 14.65 4.63
CA SER A 34 -2.18 14.96 5.78
C SER A 34 -2.93 15.32 7.07
N GLN A 35 -4.22 15.65 6.95
CA GLN A 35 -5.10 15.97 8.06
C GLN A 35 -5.88 14.74 8.51
N PHE A 36 -6.29 13.90 7.56
CA PHE A 36 -6.90 12.61 7.82
C PHE A 36 -5.98 11.71 8.66
N GLU A 37 -4.68 11.68 8.35
CA GLU A 37 -3.64 10.99 9.14
C GLU A 37 -3.56 11.44 10.62
N LYS A 38 -4.10 12.63 10.96
CA LYS A 38 -4.06 13.16 12.33
C LYS A 38 -5.21 12.65 13.20
N ILE A 39 -6.14 11.91 12.61
CA ILE A 39 -7.25 11.24 13.27
C ILE A 39 -6.85 9.77 13.36
N PRO A 40 -6.27 9.30 14.47
CA PRO A 40 -5.86 7.91 14.61
C PRO A 40 -7.09 7.02 14.81
N VAL A 41 -6.97 5.74 14.46
CA VAL A 41 -7.86 4.70 15.01
C VAL A 41 -7.53 4.43 16.48
N SER A 42 -8.44 3.77 17.18
CA SER A 42 -8.27 3.41 18.60
C SER A 42 -6.99 2.63 18.85
N LYS A 43 -6.47 2.75 20.09
CA LYS A 43 -5.29 1.98 20.54
C LYS A 43 -5.53 0.48 20.44
N GLU A 44 -6.74 0.03 20.78
CA GLU A 44 -7.15 -1.38 20.67
C GLU A 44 -7.04 -1.87 19.22
N ARG A 45 -7.58 -1.12 18.25
CA ARG A 45 -7.49 -1.47 16.83
C ARG A 45 -6.05 -1.50 16.32
N GLN A 46 -5.21 -0.56 16.75
CA GLN A 46 -3.78 -0.58 16.43
C GLN A 46 -3.08 -1.83 16.99
N MET A 47 -3.43 -2.25 18.22
CA MET A 47 -2.88 -3.46 18.83
C MET A 47 -3.34 -4.72 18.09
N ASN A 48 -4.64 -4.83 17.80
CA ASN A 48 -5.21 -5.97 17.08
C ASN A 48 -4.58 -6.11 15.69
N TYR A 49 -4.41 -4.99 14.96
CA TYR A 49 -3.72 -4.99 13.68
C TYR A 49 -2.29 -5.54 13.78
N ILE A 50 -1.53 -5.14 14.81
CA ILE A 50 -0.16 -5.65 15.01
C ILE A 50 -0.17 -7.14 15.37
N GLU A 51 -1.08 -7.59 16.23
CA GLU A 51 -1.23 -8.99 16.61
C GLU A 51 -1.60 -9.88 15.41
N ASP A 52 -2.51 -9.44 14.55
CA ASP A 52 -2.88 -10.17 13.33
C ASP A 52 -1.66 -10.37 12.40
N LYS A 53 -0.88 -9.31 12.20
CA LYS A 53 0.36 -9.37 11.41
C LYS A 53 1.42 -10.25 12.06
N LEU A 54 1.51 -10.26 13.39
CA LEU A 54 2.40 -11.16 14.13
C LEU A 54 2.00 -12.62 13.93
N ASN A 55 0.70 -12.93 13.97
CA ASN A 55 0.19 -14.28 13.75
C ASN A 55 0.51 -14.79 12.35
N GLU A 56 0.29 -13.96 11.32
CA GLU A 56 0.62 -14.27 9.93
C GLU A 56 2.14 -14.54 9.76
N LEU A 57 3.00 -13.70 10.35
CA LEU A 57 4.46 -13.91 10.31
C LEU A 57 4.91 -15.16 11.06
N ARG A 58 4.28 -15.48 12.20
CA ARG A 58 4.58 -16.69 12.99
C ARG A 58 4.20 -17.97 12.23
N GLU A 59 3.10 -17.93 11.49
CA GLU A 59 2.68 -19.02 10.61
C GLU A 59 3.70 -19.23 9.47
N ILE A 60 4.10 -18.16 8.78
CA ILE A 60 5.15 -18.24 7.74
C ILE A 60 6.46 -18.78 8.30
N LYS A 61 6.88 -18.31 9.48
CA LYS A 61 8.09 -18.78 10.14
C LYS A 61 8.02 -20.28 10.43
N THR A 62 6.88 -20.78 10.90
CA THR A 62 6.69 -22.20 11.24
C THR A 62 6.66 -23.09 10.01
N ASN A 63 6.04 -22.64 8.94
CA ASN A 63 5.84 -23.42 7.72
C ASN A 63 7.00 -23.33 6.72
N SER A 64 7.96 -22.42 6.91
CA SER A 64 9.07 -22.23 5.99
C SER A 64 10.33 -23.00 6.38
N GLU A 65 10.83 -23.82 5.47
CA GLU A 65 12.16 -24.44 5.60
C GLU A 65 13.30 -23.52 5.12
N ASN A 66 12.97 -22.39 4.50
CA ASN A 66 13.95 -21.46 3.96
C ASN A 66 14.52 -20.56 5.06
N LYS A 67 15.80 -20.78 5.40
CA LYS A 67 16.53 -20.00 6.41
C LYS A 67 16.47 -18.48 6.20
N TYR A 68 16.44 -18.02 4.95
CA TYR A 68 16.34 -16.59 4.62
C TYR A 68 14.97 -16.04 5.01
N THR A 69 13.90 -16.71 4.58
CA THR A 69 12.52 -16.36 4.91
C THR A 69 12.29 -16.37 6.42
N VAL A 70 12.78 -17.41 7.11
CA VAL A 70 12.71 -17.51 8.58
C VAL A 70 13.38 -16.30 9.24
N LYS A 71 14.58 -15.92 8.79
CA LYS A 71 15.31 -14.77 9.33
C LYS A 71 14.59 -13.44 9.09
N GLU A 72 14.01 -13.24 7.91
CA GLU A 72 13.21 -12.04 7.60
C GLU A 72 11.93 -11.97 8.45
N ALA A 73 11.26 -13.10 8.65
CA ALA A 73 10.10 -13.20 9.53
C ALA A 73 10.48 -12.87 10.97
N GLU A 74 11.60 -13.40 11.49
CA GLU A 74 12.10 -13.08 12.84
C GLU A 74 12.40 -11.59 13.02
N GLN A 75 13.05 -10.96 12.04
CA GLN A 75 13.32 -9.53 12.10
C GLN A 75 12.04 -8.71 12.11
N SER A 76 11.03 -9.11 11.32
CA SER A 76 9.74 -8.42 11.24
C SER A 76 8.93 -8.61 12.52
N ILE A 77 8.91 -9.83 13.07
CA ILE A 77 8.29 -10.16 14.37
C ILE A 77 8.89 -9.30 15.48
N SER A 78 10.22 -9.26 15.60
CA SER A 78 10.88 -8.47 16.62
C SER A 78 10.56 -6.97 16.51
N GLY A 79 10.47 -6.45 15.27
CA GLY A 79 10.07 -5.07 15.02
C GLY A 79 8.64 -4.77 15.46
N LEU A 80 7.69 -5.65 15.13
CA LEU A 80 6.29 -5.53 15.52
C LEU A 80 6.06 -5.72 17.02
N GLU A 81 6.73 -6.68 17.66
CA GLU A 81 6.68 -6.89 19.12
C GLU A 81 7.14 -5.64 19.86
N LYS A 82 8.24 -5.02 19.41
CA LYS A 82 8.69 -3.74 19.98
C LYS A 82 7.66 -2.62 19.80
N GLN A 83 7.03 -2.52 18.63
CA GLN A 83 5.97 -1.54 18.39
C GLN A 83 4.75 -1.79 19.29
N LEU A 84 4.37 -3.04 19.49
CA LEU A 84 3.27 -3.44 20.37
C LEU A 84 3.58 -3.08 21.83
N GLU A 85 4.79 -3.38 22.31
CA GLU A 85 5.22 -2.99 23.66
C GLU A 85 5.21 -1.47 23.86
N GLU A 86 5.72 -0.71 22.89
CA GLU A 86 5.68 0.76 22.92
C GLU A 86 4.23 1.26 22.99
N LEU A 87 3.35 0.71 22.15
CA LEU A 87 1.94 1.06 22.12
C LEU A 87 1.25 0.75 23.45
N GLN A 88 1.53 -0.40 24.07
CA GLN A 88 1.01 -0.80 25.37
C GLN A 88 1.44 0.16 26.48
N ARG A 89 2.74 0.52 26.54
CA ARG A 89 3.32 1.39 27.58
C ARG A 89 2.77 2.81 27.53
N PHE A 90 2.56 3.36 26.34
CA PHE A 90 2.06 4.73 26.19
C PHE A 90 0.53 4.74 26.20
N ASN A 91 -0.06 5.35 27.23
CA ASN A 91 -1.45 5.79 27.16
C ASN A 91 -1.47 7.16 26.49
N ARG A 92 -1.57 7.17 25.16
CA ARG A 92 -1.94 8.39 24.45
C ARG A 92 -3.44 8.55 24.66
N ASP A 93 -3.84 9.51 25.50
CA ASP A 93 -5.21 10.02 25.48
C ASP A 93 -5.46 10.64 24.10
N SER A 94 -5.92 9.80 23.18
CA SER A 94 -6.62 10.23 22.00
C SER A 94 -7.93 10.84 22.49
N PHE A 95 -8.12 12.15 22.27
CA PHE A 95 -9.36 12.79 22.71
C PHE A 95 -10.57 12.15 22.00
N ILE A 96 -10.41 11.76 20.73
CA ILE A 96 -11.43 11.14 19.88
C ILE A 96 -10.71 10.31 18.80
N ASP A 97 -11.07 9.03 18.69
CA ASP A 97 -10.60 8.09 17.67
C ASP A 97 -11.48 8.12 16.41
N PHE A 98 -10.98 7.59 15.30
CA PHE A 98 -11.70 7.55 14.02
C PHE A 98 -13.09 6.91 14.13
N GLU A 99 -13.19 5.82 14.90
CA GLU A 99 -14.42 5.05 15.14
C GLU A 99 -15.51 5.91 15.79
N ASN A 100 -15.12 6.88 16.60
CA ASN A 100 -16.04 7.76 17.33
C ASN A 100 -16.58 8.90 16.45
N LEU A 101 -16.14 9.02 15.19
CA LEU A 101 -16.63 10.05 14.28
C LEU A 101 -17.99 9.72 13.66
N GLY A 102 -18.41 8.44 13.70
CA GLY A 102 -19.63 7.99 13.05
C GLY A 102 -19.57 8.05 11.51
N ILE A 103 -18.36 7.98 10.93
CA ILE A 103 -18.17 7.91 9.48
C ILE A 103 -18.47 6.47 9.04
N ASP A 104 -19.46 6.33 8.18
CA ASP A 104 -19.93 5.04 7.62
C ASP A 104 -19.48 4.82 6.17
N PHE A 105 -18.94 5.84 5.51
CA PHE A 105 -18.51 5.79 4.11
C PHE A 105 -17.23 6.59 3.88
N LEU A 106 -16.28 6.01 3.15
CA LEU A 106 -15.01 6.64 2.81
C LEU A 106 -14.79 6.70 1.30
N PHE A 107 -14.68 7.92 0.79
CA PHE A 107 -14.27 8.19 -0.59
C PHE A 107 -12.85 8.75 -0.58
N VAL A 108 -11.92 8.07 -1.27
CA VAL A 108 -10.50 8.45 -1.35
C VAL A 108 -10.17 8.80 -2.79
N ASP A 109 -9.88 10.08 -3.03
CA ASP A 109 -9.32 10.54 -4.30
C ASP A 109 -7.79 10.33 -4.32
N GLU A 110 -7.22 10.22 -5.52
CA GLU A 110 -5.82 9.89 -5.75
C GLU A 110 -5.30 8.72 -4.91
N ALA A 111 -6.10 7.65 -4.87
CA ALA A 111 -5.88 6.47 -4.05
C ALA A 111 -4.53 5.78 -4.32
N HIS A 112 -3.90 6.06 -5.47
CA HIS A 112 -2.55 5.60 -5.79
C HIS A 112 -1.49 6.08 -4.79
N HIS A 113 -1.76 7.08 -3.95
CA HIS A 113 -0.89 7.47 -2.85
C HIS A 113 -0.84 6.43 -1.70
N PHE A 114 -1.81 5.51 -1.62
CA PHE A 114 -1.97 4.57 -0.51
C PHE A 114 -1.57 3.12 -0.83
N LYS A 115 -0.91 2.87 -1.98
CA LYS A 115 -0.53 1.53 -2.50
C LYS A 115 0.74 0.88 -1.93
N ASN A 116 1.48 1.58 -1.06
CA ASN A 116 2.76 1.14 -0.49
C ASN A 116 2.60 0.47 0.88
N ILE A 117 2.18 -0.78 0.90
CA ILE A 117 2.19 -1.66 2.08
C ILE A 117 3.07 -2.85 1.74
N ARG A 118 4.10 -3.14 2.55
CA ARG A 118 4.89 -4.36 2.38
C ARG A 118 3.98 -5.56 2.66
N PRO A 119 3.74 -6.44 1.67
CA PRO A 119 3.00 -7.67 1.93
C PRO A 119 3.81 -8.57 2.86
N ILE A 120 3.12 -9.30 3.72
CA ILE A 120 3.70 -10.41 4.45
C ILE A 120 3.81 -11.59 3.49
N THR A 121 5.01 -12.14 3.35
CA THR A 121 5.33 -13.11 2.29
C THR A 121 6.43 -14.05 2.70
N GLY A 122 6.29 -15.32 2.32
CA GLY A 122 7.31 -16.36 2.46
C GLY A 122 8.26 -16.47 1.25
N LEU A 123 8.01 -15.72 0.18
CA LEU A 123 8.74 -15.79 -1.10
C LEU A 123 10.21 -15.35 -1.00
N GLY A 124 10.55 -14.63 0.08
CA GLY A 124 11.86 -14.03 0.34
C GLY A 124 12.09 -12.77 -0.47
N ASN A 125 13.35 -12.43 -0.75
CA ASN A 125 13.71 -11.20 -1.45
C ASN A 125 13.51 -11.33 -2.97
N VAL A 126 12.31 -10.99 -3.43
CA VAL A 126 11.95 -10.94 -4.85
C VAL A 126 11.93 -9.49 -5.32
N ALA A 127 12.71 -9.18 -6.35
CA ALA A 127 12.68 -7.88 -6.99
C ALA A 127 11.31 -7.62 -7.64
N GLY A 128 10.72 -6.46 -7.35
CA GLY A 128 9.36 -6.10 -7.78
C GLY A 128 8.30 -6.24 -6.69
N ILE A 129 8.66 -6.78 -5.51
CA ILE A 129 7.82 -6.70 -4.30
C ILE A 129 8.22 -5.45 -3.50
N THR A 130 7.23 -4.72 -2.98
CA THR A 130 7.46 -3.55 -2.13
C THR A 130 8.07 -3.98 -0.79
N ASN A 131 9.26 -3.45 -0.46
CA ASN A 131 9.99 -3.79 0.77
C ASN A 131 9.78 -2.81 1.94
N THR A 132 9.03 -1.73 1.71
CA THR A 132 8.79 -0.68 2.70
C THR A 132 7.29 -0.50 2.94
N THR A 133 6.93 -0.25 4.20
CA THR A 133 5.56 0.07 4.57
C THR A 133 5.47 1.54 4.95
N SER A 134 4.58 2.27 4.28
CA SER A 134 4.26 3.64 4.65
C SER A 134 3.32 3.67 5.86
N LYS A 135 3.65 4.47 6.89
CA LYS A 135 2.77 4.66 8.06
C LYS A 135 1.39 5.19 7.68
N LYS A 136 1.32 6.10 6.68
CA LYS A 136 0.08 6.62 6.12
C LYS A 136 -0.82 5.50 5.57
N ASN A 137 -0.20 4.49 4.97
CA ASN A 137 -0.95 3.43 4.30
C ASN A 137 -1.45 2.40 5.32
N VAL A 138 -0.69 2.13 6.37
CA VAL A 138 -1.17 1.35 7.51
C VAL A 138 -2.33 2.05 8.21
N ASP A 139 -2.24 3.38 8.41
CA ASP A 139 -3.35 4.19 8.95
C ASP A 139 -4.61 4.09 8.07
N MET A 140 -4.44 4.20 6.74
CA MET A 140 -5.54 4.01 5.79
C MET A 140 -6.12 2.59 5.85
N GLU A 141 -5.27 1.55 5.90
CA GLU A 141 -5.71 0.15 5.97
C GLU A 141 -6.57 -0.09 7.21
N MET A 142 -6.14 0.37 8.37
CA MET A 142 -6.91 0.21 9.61
C MET A 142 -8.28 0.92 9.56
N LYS A 143 -8.35 2.12 8.94
CA LYS A 143 -9.60 2.88 8.81
C LYS A 143 -10.55 2.25 7.79
N VAL A 144 -10.02 1.82 6.65
CA VAL A 144 -10.77 1.08 5.64
C VAL A 144 -11.37 -0.18 6.25
N ARG A 145 -10.57 -0.95 6.99
CA ARG A 145 -11.03 -2.17 7.66
C ARG A 145 -12.11 -1.92 8.69
N GLN A 146 -11.99 -0.85 9.48
CA GLN A 146 -13.01 -0.51 10.45
C GLN A 146 -14.39 -0.29 9.80
N ILE A 147 -14.46 0.53 8.76
CA ILE A 147 -15.73 0.75 8.04
C ILE A 147 -16.23 -0.57 7.43
N GLN A 148 -15.34 -1.34 6.80
CA GLN A 148 -15.71 -2.60 6.16
C GLN A 148 -16.26 -3.65 7.12
N GLU A 149 -15.71 -3.76 8.33
CA GLU A 149 -16.19 -4.67 9.38
C GLU A 149 -17.63 -4.37 9.80
N GLU A 150 -18.03 -3.09 9.78
CA GLU A 150 -19.38 -2.64 10.14
C GLU A 150 -20.36 -2.70 8.97
N HIS A 151 -19.86 -2.82 7.74
CA HIS A 151 -20.65 -2.67 6.51
C HIS A 151 -20.46 -3.81 5.49
N ASP A 152 -20.15 -5.03 5.94
CA ASP A 152 -20.07 -6.23 5.07
C ASP A 152 -19.12 -6.01 3.87
N PHE A 153 -17.92 -5.47 4.18
CA PHE A 153 -16.85 -5.14 3.23
C PHE A 153 -17.17 -4.07 2.18
N LYS A 154 -18.23 -3.27 2.40
CA LYS A 154 -18.67 -2.19 1.51
C LYS A 154 -18.24 -0.80 2.02
N ASN A 155 -18.80 0.24 1.40
CA ASN A 155 -18.71 1.65 1.78
C ASN A 155 -17.33 2.31 1.62
N ILE A 156 -16.46 1.72 0.80
CA ILE A 156 -15.16 2.28 0.45
C ILE A 156 -15.12 2.51 -1.06
N VAL A 157 -14.75 3.71 -1.48
CA VAL A 157 -14.51 4.04 -2.90
C VAL A 157 -13.15 4.67 -3.05
N PHE A 158 -12.30 4.06 -3.88
CA PHE A 158 -11.01 4.60 -4.27
C PHE A 158 -11.09 5.10 -5.71
N ALA A 159 -10.80 6.38 -5.92
CA ALA A 159 -10.67 7.00 -7.23
C ALA A 159 -9.19 7.25 -7.54
N THR A 160 -8.75 6.87 -8.74
CA THR A 160 -7.38 7.10 -9.20
C THR A 160 -7.29 6.94 -10.71
N GLY A 161 -6.54 7.84 -11.37
CA GLY A 161 -6.19 7.68 -12.79
C GLY A 161 -5.07 6.67 -13.04
N THR A 162 -4.34 6.25 -12.00
CA THR A 162 -3.19 5.34 -12.10
C THR A 162 -3.23 4.28 -11.00
N PRO A 163 -4.13 3.27 -11.11
CA PRO A 163 -4.34 2.30 -10.04
C PRO A 163 -3.09 1.47 -9.72
N VAL A 164 -2.20 1.26 -10.70
CA VAL A 164 -0.97 0.49 -10.56
C VAL A 164 0.14 1.20 -11.33
N SER A 165 1.33 1.32 -10.73
CA SER A 165 2.48 1.92 -11.42
C SER A 165 3.33 0.87 -12.09
N ASN A 166 3.78 -0.18 -11.37
CA ASN A 166 4.65 -1.23 -11.92
C ASN A 166 4.88 -2.44 -10.98
N SER A 167 4.31 -2.47 -9.78
CA SER A 167 4.57 -3.55 -8.81
C SER A 167 3.34 -4.43 -8.61
N ILE A 168 3.57 -5.75 -8.60
CA ILE A 168 2.56 -6.76 -8.25
C ILE A 168 1.95 -6.50 -6.87
N SER A 169 2.77 -6.00 -5.94
CA SER A 169 2.32 -5.66 -4.59
C SER A 169 1.34 -4.50 -4.59
N GLU A 170 1.48 -3.52 -5.48
CA GLU A 170 0.58 -2.36 -5.54
C GLU A 170 -0.84 -2.81 -5.93
N LEU A 171 -0.97 -3.64 -6.98
CA LEU A 171 -2.27 -4.15 -7.41
C LEU A 171 -2.91 -5.00 -6.31
N TYR A 172 -2.14 -5.89 -5.71
CA TYR A 172 -2.62 -6.68 -4.57
C TYR A 172 -3.09 -5.79 -3.41
N THR A 173 -2.31 -4.78 -3.03
CA THR A 173 -2.67 -3.84 -1.97
C THR A 173 -3.99 -3.13 -2.30
N MET A 174 -4.18 -2.65 -3.52
CA MET A 174 -5.42 -1.99 -3.95
C MET A 174 -6.62 -2.96 -3.91
N MET A 175 -6.45 -4.19 -4.38
CA MET A 175 -7.48 -5.22 -4.27
C MET A 175 -7.79 -5.57 -2.80
N ASN A 176 -6.76 -5.63 -1.96
CA ASN A 176 -6.92 -5.91 -0.54
C ASN A 176 -7.70 -4.79 0.15
N TYR A 177 -7.48 -3.51 -0.18
CA TYR A 177 -8.31 -2.43 0.34
C TYR A 177 -9.79 -2.60 -0.01
N ILE A 178 -10.10 -2.80 -1.29
CA ILE A 178 -11.46 -2.67 -1.80
C ILE A 178 -12.27 -3.97 -1.69
N GLN A 179 -11.63 -5.12 -1.89
CA GLN A 179 -12.31 -6.40 -2.08
C GLN A 179 -11.67 -7.56 -1.30
N PRO A 180 -11.40 -7.40 0.02
CA PRO A 180 -10.80 -8.47 0.82
C PRO A 180 -11.67 -9.73 0.90
N ASP A 181 -13.00 -9.58 0.88
CA ASP A 181 -13.97 -10.68 0.88
C ASP A 181 -13.92 -11.50 -0.41
N ILE A 182 -13.75 -10.83 -1.56
CA ILE A 182 -13.60 -11.47 -2.87
C ILE A 182 -12.27 -12.21 -2.92
N LEU A 183 -11.17 -11.60 -2.48
CA LEU A 183 -9.87 -12.28 -2.40
C LEU A 183 -9.97 -13.57 -1.57
N LYS A 184 -10.66 -13.51 -0.42
CA LYS A 184 -10.89 -14.67 0.45
C LYS A 184 -11.76 -15.73 -0.20
N ARG A 185 -12.81 -15.33 -0.93
CA ARG A 185 -13.69 -16.25 -1.69
C ARG A 185 -12.92 -17.06 -2.71
N TYR A 186 -11.95 -16.44 -3.38
CA TYR A 186 -11.06 -17.08 -4.35
C TYR A 186 -9.80 -17.72 -3.71
N GLN A 187 -9.66 -17.69 -2.38
CA GLN A 187 -8.52 -18.24 -1.62
C GLN A 187 -7.17 -17.63 -2.02
N VAL A 188 -7.18 -16.34 -2.39
CA VAL A 188 -6.02 -15.53 -2.77
C VAL A 188 -5.89 -14.28 -1.89
N ASP A 189 -6.38 -14.37 -0.65
CA ASP A 189 -6.32 -13.35 0.40
C ASP A 189 -4.96 -13.26 1.11
N TYR A 190 -4.08 -14.24 0.89
CA TYR A 190 -2.66 -14.13 1.22
C TYR A 190 -1.87 -13.75 -0.02
N PHE A 191 -0.86 -12.89 0.17
CA PHE A 191 -0.05 -12.39 -0.95
C PHE A 191 0.65 -13.52 -1.71
N ASP A 192 1.17 -14.53 -1.02
CA ASP A 192 1.84 -15.67 -1.66
C ASP A 192 0.89 -16.49 -2.54
N SER A 193 -0.33 -16.73 -2.06
CA SER A 193 -1.39 -17.40 -2.84
C SER A 193 -1.78 -16.58 -4.06
N TRP A 194 -1.91 -15.26 -3.90
CA TRP A 194 -2.21 -14.35 -5.00
C TRP A 194 -1.11 -14.33 -6.05
N VAL A 195 0.15 -14.25 -5.63
CA VAL A 195 1.31 -14.32 -6.54
C VAL A 195 1.38 -15.69 -7.22
N GLY A 196 1.09 -16.78 -6.51
CA GLY A 196 1.03 -18.12 -7.11
C GLY A 196 -0.04 -18.26 -8.19
N ALA A 197 -1.16 -17.56 -8.04
CA ALA A 197 -2.25 -17.56 -9.01
C ALA A 197 -2.01 -16.64 -10.22
N PHE A 198 -1.45 -15.44 -10.00
CA PHE A 198 -1.43 -14.38 -11.00
C PHE A 198 -0.02 -13.87 -11.36
N GLY A 199 1.03 -14.35 -10.71
CA GLY A 199 2.39 -13.89 -10.93
C GLY A 199 3.36 -14.98 -11.40
N GLU A 200 4.30 -14.59 -12.25
CA GLU A 200 5.43 -15.44 -12.65
C GLU A 200 6.74 -14.88 -12.09
N ILE A 201 7.38 -15.62 -11.19
CA ILE A 201 8.71 -15.29 -10.65
C ILE A 201 9.77 -16.10 -11.39
N GLN A 202 10.82 -15.43 -11.86
CA GLN A 202 11.97 -16.09 -12.47
C GLN A 202 13.28 -15.68 -11.79
N ASN A 203 14.29 -16.54 -11.87
CA ASN A 203 15.64 -16.19 -11.48
C ASN A 203 16.32 -15.46 -12.65
N SER A 204 16.69 -14.20 -12.44
CA SER A 204 17.52 -13.43 -13.36
C SER A 204 18.93 -13.36 -12.84
N MET A 205 19.93 -13.49 -13.72
CA MET A 205 21.31 -13.16 -13.37
C MET A 205 21.45 -11.64 -13.40
N GLU A 206 21.75 -11.03 -12.26
CA GLU A 206 22.02 -9.59 -12.14
C GLU A 206 23.49 -9.39 -11.77
N LEU A 207 24.11 -8.34 -12.31
CA LEU A 207 25.45 -7.93 -11.88
C LEU A 207 25.37 -7.51 -10.40
N ALA A 208 26.26 -8.03 -9.57
CA ALA A 208 26.36 -7.62 -8.18
C ALA A 208 26.64 -6.11 -8.11
N PRO A 209 26.24 -5.43 -7.01
CA PRO A 209 26.52 -4.00 -6.84
C PRO A 209 28.00 -3.63 -6.95
N THR A 210 28.90 -4.60 -6.76
CA THR A 210 30.36 -4.47 -6.86
C THR A 210 30.91 -4.77 -8.26
N GLY A 211 30.06 -4.97 -9.29
CA GLY A 211 30.49 -5.17 -10.68
C GLY A 211 31.09 -6.53 -11.03
N ASP A 212 31.74 -7.21 -10.08
CA ASP A 212 32.62 -8.35 -10.37
C ASP A 212 31.94 -9.70 -10.61
N LYS A 213 30.68 -9.87 -10.19
CA LYS A 213 30.02 -11.18 -10.16
C LYS A 213 28.55 -11.09 -10.52
N TYR A 214 28.07 -12.03 -11.32
CA TYR A 214 26.64 -12.23 -11.51
C TYR A 214 26.06 -13.02 -10.33
N GLN A 215 24.98 -12.50 -9.75
CA GLN A 215 24.23 -13.16 -8.70
C GLN A 215 22.82 -13.50 -9.20
N PRO A 216 22.34 -14.74 -8.98
CA PRO A 216 20.96 -15.08 -9.28
C PRO A 216 20.03 -14.33 -8.32
N LYS A 217 19.10 -13.55 -8.86
CA LYS A 217 18.10 -12.82 -8.10
C LYS A 217 16.70 -13.20 -8.57
N LYS A 218 15.82 -13.51 -7.63
CA LYS A 218 14.41 -13.72 -7.93
C LYS A 218 13.78 -12.39 -8.34
N ARG A 219 13.03 -12.38 -9.44
CA ARG A 219 12.35 -11.19 -9.96
C ARG A 219 10.95 -11.56 -10.43
N PHE A 220 10.00 -10.69 -10.14
CA PHE A 220 8.70 -10.73 -10.79
C PHE A 220 8.85 -10.42 -12.28
N LYS A 221 8.47 -11.36 -13.15
CA LYS A 221 8.63 -11.25 -14.60
C LYS A 221 7.42 -10.63 -15.26
N LYS A 222 6.24 -11.19 -15.02
CA LYS A 222 4.98 -10.77 -15.63
C LYS A 222 3.78 -11.35 -14.88
N PHE A 223 2.61 -10.78 -15.16
CA PHE A 223 1.35 -11.38 -14.78
C PHE A 223 1.03 -12.59 -15.68
N VAL A 224 0.40 -13.59 -15.07
CA VAL A 224 -0.19 -14.77 -15.72
C VAL A 224 -1.67 -14.82 -15.36
N ASN A 225 -2.47 -15.60 -16.10
CA ASN A 225 -3.92 -15.69 -15.88
C ASN A 225 -4.61 -14.31 -15.86
N LEU A 226 -4.18 -13.44 -16.79
CA LEU A 226 -4.72 -12.07 -16.92
C LEU A 226 -6.24 -12.03 -17.08
N PRO A 227 -6.90 -12.91 -17.86
CA PRO A 227 -8.36 -12.92 -17.96
C PRO A 227 -9.04 -13.12 -16.60
N GLU A 228 -8.55 -14.06 -15.80
CA GLU A 228 -9.06 -14.37 -14.47
C GLU A 228 -8.78 -13.24 -13.48
N LEU A 229 -7.55 -12.71 -13.47
CA LEU A 229 -7.18 -11.56 -12.66
C LEU A 229 -8.08 -10.36 -12.96
N MET A 230 -8.28 -10.05 -14.25
CA MET A 230 -9.12 -8.94 -14.66
C MET A 230 -10.59 -9.18 -14.36
N LYS A 231 -11.06 -10.43 -14.38
CA LYS A 231 -12.42 -10.78 -13.96
C LYS A 231 -12.63 -10.46 -12.48
N ILE A 232 -11.70 -10.87 -11.61
CA ILE A 232 -11.76 -10.59 -10.17
C ILE A 232 -11.61 -9.09 -9.91
N TYR A 233 -10.68 -8.42 -10.59
CA TYR A 233 -10.46 -6.98 -10.42
C TYR A 233 -11.70 -6.16 -10.80
N LYS A 234 -12.40 -6.54 -11.87
CA LYS A 234 -13.63 -5.88 -12.35
C LYS A 234 -14.87 -6.19 -11.52
N GLU A 235 -14.83 -7.06 -10.52
CA GLU A 235 -15.97 -7.23 -9.60
C GLU A 235 -16.23 -5.96 -8.79
N THR A 236 -15.19 -5.15 -8.53
CA THR A 236 -15.30 -3.89 -7.78
C THR A 236 -14.72 -2.67 -8.50
N ALA A 237 -13.96 -2.86 -9.59
CA ALA A 237 -13.40 -1.76 -10.37
C ALA A 237 -14.26 -1.40 -11.59
N ASP A 238 -14.62 -0.12 -11.69
CA ASP A 238 -15.04 0.52 -12.94
C ASP A 238 -13.83 1.22 -13.56
N ILE A 239 -13.53 0.90 -14.83
CA ILE A 239 -12.33 1.35 -15.52
C ILE A 239 -12.74 1.97 -16.84
N GLN A 240 -12.40 3.25 -17.01
CA GLN A 240 -12.56 3.97 -18.25
C GLN A 240 -11.17 4.33 -18.78
N THR A 241 -10.81 3.79 -19.94
CA THR A 241 -9.59 4.18 -20.65
C THR A 241 -9.91 5.18 -21.74
N GLN A 242 -8.90 5.93 -22.19
CA GLN A 242 -9.06 6.88 -23.29
C GLN A 242 -9.65 6.21 -24.55
N ASP A 243 -9.25 4.97 -24.86
CA ASP A 243 -9.75 4.22 -26.02
C ASP A 243 -11.23 3.80 -25.88
N MET A 244 -11.77 3.77 -24.65
CA MET A 244 -13.20 3.52 -24.40
C MET A 244 -14.04 4.78 -24.56
N LEU A 245 -13.39 5.94 -24.54
CA LEU A 245 -14.03 7.25 -24.62
C LEU A 245 -13.96 7.73 -26.07
N ASP A 246 -15.11 7.86 -26.74
CA ASP A 246 -15.21 8.44 -28.08
C ASP A 246 -15.10 9.98 -28.03
N LEU A 247 -13.95 10.45 -27.53
CA LEU A 247 -13.67 11.88 -27.35
C LEU A 247 -12.87 12.41 -28.54
N PRO A 248 -13.19 13.63 -29.02
CA PRO A 248 -12.41 14.30 -30.07
C PRO A 248 -11.07 14.77 -29.50
N VAL A 249 -10.08 13.88 -29.50
CA VAL A 249 -8.70 14.17 -29.09
C VAL A 249 -7.81 14.37 -30.33
N PRO A 250 -6.88 15.34 -30.31
CA PRO A 250 -5.94 15.53 -31.41
C PRO A 250 -4.90 14.40 -31.46
N GLU A 251 -4.37 14.13 -32.65
CA GLU A 251 -3.27 13.18 -32.84
C GLU A 251 -1.98 13.72 -32.18
N ALA A 252 -1.37 12.93 -31.30
CA ALA A 252 -0.14 13.29 -30.62
C ALA A 252 1.08 12.79 -31.39
N HIS A 253 1.96 13.71 -31.81
CA HIS A 253 3.25 13.37 -32.40
C HIS A 253 4.37 13.46 -31.36
N ILE A 254 4.83 12.31 -30.89
CA ILE A 254 5.94 12.20 -29.94
C ILE A 254 7.25 12.11 -30.73
N ILE A 255 8.12 13.13 -30.61
CA ILE A 255 9.44 13.16 -31.24
C ILE A 255 10.48 12.88 -30.14
N PRO A 256 11.05 11.67 -30.05
CA PRO A 256 12.13 11.41 -29.12
C PRO A 256 13.38 12.17 -29.57
N ILE A 257 13.91 13.03 -28.70
CA ILE A 257 15.15 13.77 -28.95
C ILE A 257 16.22 13.17 -28.04
N GLU A 258 17.19 12.50 -28.64
CA GLU A 258 18.35 11.98 -27.93
C GLU A 258 19.34 13.13 -27.66
N SER A 259 19.78 13.27 -26.42
CA SER A 259 20.79 14.26 -26.03
C SER A 259 22.09 13.55 -25.72
N GLU A 260 23.17 13.95 -26.39
CA GLU A 260 24.50 13.48 -26.02
C GLU A 260 24.91 14.02 -24.64
N LEU A 261 25.66 13.21 -23.89
CA LEU A 261 26.29 13.66 -22.66
C LEU A 261 27.35 14.72 -22.99
N THR A 262 27.33 15.84 -22.28
CA THR A 262 28.43 16.81 -22.29
C THR A 262 29.72 16.19 -21.75
N GLU A 263 30.88 16.76 -22.09
CA GLU A 263 32.18 16.28 -21.58
C GLU A 263 32.21 16.23 -20.04
N ASN A 264 31.65 17.24 -19.36
CA ASN A 264 31.57 17.26 -17.90
C ASN A 264 30.71 16.12 -17.34
N GLN A 265 29.60 15.77 -18.02
CA GLN A 265 28.76 14.64 -17.61
C GLN A 265 29.46 13.30 -17.87
N LYS A 266 30.24 13.18 -18.96
CA LYS A 266 31.06 12.00 -19.23
C LYS A 266 32.11 11.80 -18.14
N LEU A 267 32.85 12.85 -17.78
CA LEU A 267 33.84 12.84 -16.70
C LEU A 267 33.21 12.48 -15.34
N TYR A 268 32.04 13.05 -15.03
CA TYR A 268 31.32 12.72 -13.80
C TYR A 268 30.82 11.27 -13.77
N LEU A 269 30.37 10.74 -14.92
CA LEU A 269 29.98 9.34 -15.05
C LEU A 269 31.19 8.41 -14.83
N GLU A 270 32.34 8.73 -15.42
CA GLU A 270 33.59 7.99 -15.21
C GLU A 270 34.04 8.01 -13.74
N GLU A 271 33.92 9.15 -13.05
CA GLU A 271 34.18 9.26 -11.62
C GLU A 271 33.25 8.35 -10.79
N LEU A 272 31.96 8.29 -11.14
CA LEU A 272 31.01 7.41 -10.47
C LEU A 272 31.34 5.93 -10.67
N VAL A 273 31.76 5.54 -11.88
CA VAL A 273 32.18 4.15 -12.19
C VAL A 273 33.42 3.78 -11.38
N MET A 274 34.43 4.66 -11.32
CA MET A 274 35.64 4.41 -10.51
C MET A 274 35.39 4.36 -9.00
N ARG A 275 34.29 4.94 -8.51
CA ARG A 275 33.89 4.86 -7.09
C ARG A 275 33.11 3.59 -6.75
N SER A 276 32.54 2.92 -7.75
CA SER A 276 31.77 1.69 -7.57
C SER A 276 32.63 0.42 -7.66
N ASP A 277 33.81 0.51 -8.27
CA ASP A 277 34.86 -0.52 -8.25
C ASP A 277 35.68 -0.48 -6.94
#